data_AF-A0A924SS35-F1
#
_entry.id   AF-A0A924SS35-F1
#
_cell.length_a   1.000
_cell.length_b   1.000
_cell.length_c   1.000
_cell.angle_alpha   90.00
_cell.angle_beta   90.00
_cell.angle_gamma   90.00
#
_symmetry.space_group_name_H-M   'P 1'
#
loop_
_entity.id
_entity.type
_entity.pdbx_description
1 polymer ?
#
loop_
_entity_poly.entity_id
_entity_poly.type
_entity_poly.pdbx_seq_one_letter_code
_entity_poly.pdbx_strand_id
1 'polypeptide(L)'
;MKNFNFKSILPHGIAVVIFLVIAVVYCLPVFQGMVVSQHDMLGTRGMTQQSIEYFEKYGTYPLWTNSMFSGMPTFQILFGAKYNIGIGWMHSLFTLWLPSPASLFFLSCISFYILSQVLKLNPWIGVLGALSYSFASYNAIITVVGHVTKFATMGYAPMVLAGIILLMQRKY
;
A
#
# COMPACT_ATOMS: atom_id res chain seq x y z
N MET A 1 -1.43 -14.41 35.48
CA MET A 1 -0.78 -13.49 34.53
C MET A 1 -0.05 -14.35 33.51
N LYS A 2 -0.46 -14.33 32.23
CA LYS A 2 0.19 -15.16 31.18
C LYS A 2 1.64 -14.71 31.07
N ASN A 3 2.59 -15.60 31.36
CA ASN A 3 4.02 -15.33 31.19
C ASN A 3 4.28 -14.85 29.76
N PHE A 4 4.66 -13.58 29.61
CA PHE A 4 5.07 -12.99 28.34
C PHE A 4 6.35 -13.69 27.89
N ASN A 5 6.21 -14.72 27.06
CA ASN A 5 7.33 -15.54 26.65
C ASN A 5 8.06 -14.85 25.48
N PHE A 6 9.07 -14.05 25.79
CA PHE A 6 9.89 -13.29 24.83
C PHE A 6 10.40 -14.16 23.66
N LYS A 7 10.65 -15.45 23.89
CA LYS A 7 11.07 -16.41 22.85
C LYS A 7 10.03 -16.61 21.74
N SER A 8 8.74 -16.42 22.04
CA SER A 8 7.65 -16.56 21.06
C SER A 8 7.45 -15.31 20.20
N ILE A 9 7.89 -14.14 20.67
CA ILE A 9 7.77 -12.86 19.94
C ILE A 9 8.99 -12.61 19.06
N LEU A 10 10.15 -13.12 19.47
CA LEU A 10 11.42 -13.05 18.74
C LEU A 10 11.29 -13.36 17.22
N PRO A 11 10.65 -14.46 16.78
CA PRO A 11 10.56 -14.76 15.35
C PRO A 11 9.74 -13.72 14.56
N HIS A 12 8.74 -13.10 15.16
CA HIS A 12 7.93 -12.06 14.51
C HIS A 12 8.70 -10.75 14.38
N GLY A 13 9.45 -10.36 15.41
CA GLY A 13 10.34 -9.19 15.33
C GLY A 13 11.42 -9.37 14.26
N ILE A 14 12.03 -10.55 14.19
CA ILE A 14 13.01 -10.89 13.16
C ILE A 14 12.38 -10.82 11.76
N ALA A 15 11.16 -11.35 11.57
CA ALA A 15 10.45 -11.29 10.30
C ALA A 15 10.25 -9.85 9.82
N VAL A 16 9.81 -8.94 10.69
CA VAL A 16 9.60 -7.52 10.34
C VAL A 16 10.92 -6.86 9.93
N VAL A 17 12.01 -7.13 10.66
CA VAL A 17 13.34 -6.61 10.30
C VAL A 17 13.81 -7.15 8.94
N ILE A 18 13.60 -8.45 8.67
CA ILE A 18 13.93 -9.06 7.36
C ILE A 18 13.15 -8.36 6.24
N PHE A 19 11.84 -8.15 6.41
CA PHE A 19 11.03 -7.47 5.40
C PHE A 19 11.48 -6.04 5.15
N LEU A 20 11.83 -5.31 6.21
CA LEU A 20 12.33 -3.94 6.10
C LEU A 20 13.66 -3.90 5.35
N VAL A 21 14.63 -4.73 5.73
CA VAL A 21 15.95 -4.78 5.09
C VAL A 21 15.82 -5.13 3.60
N ILE A 22 15.04 -6.16 3.26
CA ILE A 22 14.88 -6.58 1.86
C ILE A 22 14.16 -5.51 1.05
N ALA A 23 13.10 -4.88 1.58
CA ALA A 23 12.39 -3.81 0.88
C ALA A 23 13.29 -2.59 0.63
N VAL A 24 14.11 -2.20 1.61
CA VAL A 24 15.06 -1.09 1.47
C VAL A 24 16.16 -1.42 0.47
N VAL A 25 16.75 -2.62 0.53
CA VAL A 25 17.81 -3.03 -0.40
C VAL A 25 17.27 -3.13 -1.84
N TYR A 26 16.07 -3.68 -2.03
CA TYR A 26 15.45 -3.78 -3.35
C TYR A 26 15.10 -2.41 -3.94
N CYS A 27 14.64 -1.47 -3.09
CA CYS A 27 14.26 -0.11 -3.51
C CYS A 27 15.33 0.94 -3.20
N LEU A 28 16.61 0.54 -3.10
CA LEU A 28 17.72 1.42 -2.74
C LEU A 28 17.83 2.70 -3.61
N PRO A 29 17.54 2.66 -4.92
CA PRO A 29 17.53 3.87 -5.75
C PRO A 29 16.64 5.00 -5.24
N VAL A 30 15.51 4.67 -4.61
CA VAL A 30 14.54 5.66 -4.12
C VAL A 30 15.10 6.45 -2.94
N PHE A 31 15.89 5.81 -2.09
CA PHE A 31 16.57 6.49 -0.97
C PHE A 31 17.71 7.39 -1.43
N GLN A 32 18.19 7.20 -2.67
CA GLN A 32 19.17 8.07 -3.32
C GLN A 32 18.50 9.24 -4.07
N GLY A 33 17.18 9.39 -3.96
CA GLY A 33 16.42 10.46 -4.62
C GLY A 33 16.09 10.15 -6.09
N MET A 34 16.37 8.94 -6.58
CA MET A 34 15.95 8.55 -7.92
C MET A 34 14.46 8.23 -7.93
N VAL A 35 13.77 8.71 -8.97
CA VAL A 35 12.33 8.51 -9.16
C VAL A 35 12.11 7.74 -10.45
N VAL A 36 11.23 6.73 -10.40
CA VAL A 36 10.85 5.97 -11.58
C VAL A 36 9.91 6.82 -12.44
N SER A 37 10.18 6.89 -13.74
CA SER A 37 9.27 7.52 -14.69
C SER A 37 8.02 6.65 -14.88
N GLN A 38 6.97 6.98 -14.14
CA GLN A 38 5.70 6.25 -14.13
C GLN A 38 4.70 6.93 -15.07
N HIS A 39 4.40 6.29 -16.21
CA HIS A 39 3.49 6.83 -17.21
C HIS A 39 2.08 7.10 -16.64
N ASP A 40 1.55 6.20 -15.81
CA ASP A 40 0.23 6.36 -15.20
C ASP A 40 0.14 7.55 -14.24
N MET A 41 1.22 7.79 -13.48
CA MET A 41 1.29 8.93 -12.57
C MET A 41 1.37 10.25 -13.34
N LEU A 42 2.12 10.28 -14.44
CA LEU A 42 2.17 11.43 -15.34
C LEU A 42 0.80 11.68 -15.99
N GLY A 43 0.14 10.62 -16.46
CA GLY A 43 -1.21 10.68 -17.01
C GLY A 43 -2.19 11.26 -15.98
N THR A 44 -2.19 10.72 -14.76
CA THR A 44 -3.08 11.17 -13.68
C THR A 44 -2.86 12.65 -13.34
N ARG A 45 -1.61 13.12 -13.27
CA ARG A 45 -1.31 14.55 -13.08
C ARG A 45 -1.91 15.42 -14.18
N GLY A 46 -1.77 15.00 -15.44
CA GLY A 46 -2.38 15.72 -16.57
C GLY A 46 -3.92 15.73 -16.52
N MET A 47 -4.52 14.59 -16.15
CA MET A 47 -5.97 14.44 -16.02
C MET A 47 -6.57 15.32 -14.93
N THR A 48 -5.89 15.47 -13.79
CA THR A 48 -6.42 16.17 -12.62
C THR A 48 -6.06 17.65 -12.56
N GLN A 49 -5.15 18.13 -13.41
CA GLN A 49 -4.64 19.51 -13.40
C GLN A 49 -5.77 20.57 -13.44
N GLN A 50 -6.73 20.42 -14.36
CA GLN A 50 -7.85 21.36 -14.45
C GLN A 50 -8.71 21.39 -13.18
N SER A 51 -8.90 20.24 -12.54
CA SER A 51 -9.65 20.15 -11.27
C SER A 51 -8.94 20.86 -10.13
N ILE A 52 -7.60 20.79 -10.10
CA ILE A 52 -6.77 21.49 -9.11
C ILE A 52 -6.82 23.01 -9.33
N GLU A 53 -6.62 23.47 -10.57
CA GLU A 53 -6.70 24.90 -10.93
C GLU A 53 -8.08 25.50 -10.61
N TYR A 54 -9.16 24.75 -10.87
CA TYR A 54 -10.51 25.17 -10.51
C TYR A 54 -10.70 25.25 -8.99
N PHE A 55 -10.16 24.29 -8.24
CA PHE A 55 -10.19 24.29 -6.78
C PHE A 55 -9.43 25.49 -6.19
N GLU A 56 -8.24 25.81 -6.73
CA GLU A 56 -7.45 26.98 -6.29
C GLU A 56 -8.20 28.30 -6.51
N LYS A 57 -8.98 28.41 -7.58
CA LYS A 57 -9.72 29.64 -7.92
C LYS A 57 -11.06 29.79 -7.19
N TYR A 58 -11.79 28.69 -7.01
CA TYR A 58 -13.19 28.72 -6.54
C TYR A 58 -13.39 28.01 -5.19
N GLY A 59 -12.35 27.41 -4.61
CA GLY A 59 -12.40 26.70 -3.32
C GLY A 59 -13.20 25.39 -3.34
N THR A 60 -13.66 24.93 -4.51
CA THR A 60 -14.46 23.72 -4.67
C THR A 60 -13.95 22.91 -5.85
N TYR A 61 -14.00 21.58 -5.77
CA TYR A 61 -13.63 20.74 -6.91
C TYR A 61 -14.76 20.74 -7.95
N PRO A 62 -14.45 20.86 -9.25
CA PRO A 62 -15.47 20.82 -10.29
C PRO A 62 -16.07 19.41 -10.37
N LEU A 63 -17.35 19.29 -10.76
CA LEU A 63 -18.00 17.99 -11.00
C LEU A 63 -17.77 17.47 -12.42
N TRP A 64 -17.34 18.34 -13.33
CA TRP A 64 -17.09 18.06 -14.74
C TRP A 64 -15.80 18.76 -15.18
N THR A 65 -14.96 18.05 -15.92
CA THR A 65 -13.74 18.58 -16.53
C THR A 65 -13.89 18.64 -18.04
N ASN A 66 -13.36 19.68 -18.68
CA ASN A 66 -13.43 19.86 -20.14
C ASN A 66 -12.15 19.41 -20.85
N SER A 67 -11.05 19.27 -20.13
CA SER A 67 -9.72 18.95 -20.67
C SER A 67 -9.61 17.52 -21.17
N MET A 68 -10.40 16.60 -20.61
CA MET A 68 -10.37 15.18 -20.96
C MET A 68 -11.54 14.81 -21.85
N PHE A 69 -11.26 14.19 -23.00
CA PHE A 69 -12.27 13.61 -23.92
C PHE A 69 -13.43 14.54 -24.28
N SER A 70 -13.18 15.84 -24.44
CA SER A 70 -14.19 16.90 -24.66
C SER A 70 -15.19 17.12 -23.51
N GLY A 71 -14.96 16.47 -22.36
CA GLY A 71 -15.87 16.49 -21.23
C GLY A 71 -15.91 15.13 -20.53
N MET A 72 -15.66 15.10 -19.22
CA MET A 72 -16.00 13.93 -18.40
C MET A 72 -16.31 14.31 -16.95
N PRO A 73 -17.06 13.47 -16.23
CA PRO A 73 -17.24 13.65 -14.79
C PRO A 73 -15.93 13.49 -14.00
N THR A 74 -15.72 14.32 -13.00
CA THR A 74 -14.48 14.33 -12.20
C THR A 74 -14.43 13.26 -11.11
N PHE A 75 -15.55 12.59 -10.82
CA PHE A 75 -15.60 11.50 -9.82
C PHE A 75 -14.69 10.30 -10.15
N GLN A 76 -14.25 10.15 -11.41
CA GLN A 76 -13.32 9.10 -11.83
C GLN A 76 -11.84 9.52 -11.74
N ILE A 77 -11.55 10.81 -11.55
CA ILE A 77 -10.17 11.35 -11.55
C ILE A 77 -9.81 11.98 -10.20
N LEU A 78 -10.38 13.14 -9.89
CA LEU A 78 -10.14 13.88 -8.66
C LEU A 78 -11.45 14.56 -8.26
N PHE A 79 -12.02 14.06 -7.18
CA PHE A 79 -13.24 14.55 -6.59
C PHE A 79 -12.99 14.89 -5.12
N GLY A 80 -13.45 16.06 -4.70
CA GLY A 80 -13.34 16.49 -3.31
C GLY A 80 -14.17 15.58 -2.42
N ALA A 81 -13.53 14.87 -1.49
CA ALA A 81 -14.25 14.11 -0.48
C ALA A 81 -14.99 15.08 0.46
N LYS A 82 -16.33 15.02 0.47
CA LYS A 82 -17.16 15.78 1.42
C LYS A 82 -16.91 15.38 2.88
N TYR A 83 -16.40 14.16 3.09
CA TYR A 83 -16.03 13.62 4.39
C TYR A 83 -14.59 13.09 4.30
N ASN A 84 -13.63 13.82 4.87
CA ASN A 84 -12.28 13.31 5.07
C ASN A 84 -12.33 12.30 6.22
N ILE A 85 -12.58 11.03 5.89
CA ILE A 85 -12.41 9.95 6.85
C ILE A 85 -10.90 9.85 7.10
N GLY A 86 -10.46 10.36 8.25
CA GLY A 86 -9.04 10.49 8.62
C GLY A 86 -8.35 9.16 8.90
N ILE A 87 -8.42 8.20 7.98
CA ILE A 87 -7.75 6.89 8.06
C ILE A 87 -6.36 6.93 7.39
N GLY A 88 -6.00 8.03 6.74
CA GLY A 88 -4.69 8.18 6.07
C GLY A 88 -3.48 7.97 6.99
N TRP A 89 -3.61 8.25 8.29
CA TRP A 89 -2.55 7.96 9.26
C TRP A 89 -2.34 6.45 9.48
N MET A 90 -3.39 5.62 9.35
CA MET A 90 -3.25 4.15 9.45
C MET A 90 -2.44 3.61 8.28
N HIS A 91 -2.65 4.16 7.07
CA HIS A 91 -1.82 3.79 5.92
C HIS A 91 -0.34 4.10 6.17
N SER A 92 -0.08 5.29 6.71
CA SER A 92 1.27 5.73 7.05
C SER A 92 1.92 4.87 8.14
N LEU A 93 1.13 4.42 9.11
CA LEU A 93 1.57 3.50 10.16
C LEU A 93 1.96 2.12 9.59
N PHE A 94 1.10 1.52 8.75
CA PHE A 94 1.39 0.21 8.15
C PHE A 94 2.55 0.23 7.16
N THR A 95 2.84 1.40 6.58
CA THR A 95 3.95 1.60 5.66
C THR A 95 5.24 2.08 6.33
N LEU A 96 5.24 2.26 7.66
CA LEU A 96 6.36 2.80 8.43
C LEU A 96 6.94 4.12 7.88
N TRP A 97 6.11 4.93 7.21
CA TRP A 97 6.56 6.17 6.55
C TRP A 97 7.68 5.98 5.53
N LEU A 98 7.83 4.77 4.98
CA LEU A 98 8.81 4.48 3.94
C LEU A 98 8.44 5.18 2.62
N PRO A 99 9.43 5.62 1.83
CA PRO A 99 9.17 6.20 0.52
C PRO A 99 8.59 5.15 -0.44
N SER A 100 7.68 5.58 -1.33
CA SER A 100 7.17 4.74 -2.41
C SER A 100 8.30 4.48 -3.44
N PRO A 101 8.51 3.23 -3.90
CA PRO A 101 7.64 2.06 -3.77
C PRO A 101 8.02 1.11 -2.62
N ALA A 102 9.08 1.39 -1.86
CA ALA A 102 9.55 0.52 -0.77
C ALA A 102 8.44 0.24 0.26
N SER A 103 7.63 1.25 0.57
CA SER A 103 6.45 1.13 1.45
C SER A 103 5.44 0.08 0.98
N LEU A 104 5.23 -0.09 -0.32
CA LEU A 104 4.26 -1.04 -0.87
C LEU A 104 4.76 -2.49 -0.79
N PHE A 105 6.05 -2.70 -1.08
CA PHE A 105 6.69 -4.00 -0.88
C PHE A 105 6.67 -4.40 0.60
N PHE A 106 7.02 -3.47 1.48
CA PHE A 106 6.97 -3.71 2.92
C PHE A 106 5.54 -4.02 3.42
N LEU A 107 4.55 -3.24 2.99
CA LEU A 107 3.15 -3.43 3.34
C LEU A 107 2.65 -4.82 2.90
N SER A 108 2.95 -5.22 1.66
CA SER A 108 2.52 -6.53 1.13
C SER A 108 3.17 -7.70 1.89
N CYS A 109 4.45 -7.59 2.28
CA CYS A 109 5.11 -8.56 3.15
C CYS A 109 4.40 -8.69 4.50
N ILE A 110 4.16 -7.57 5.20
CA ILE A 110 3.50 -7.57 6.51
C ILE A 110 2.10 -8.16 6.43
N SER A 111 1.31 -7.72 5.45
CA SER A 111 -0.07 -8.19 5.30
C SER A 111 -0.13 -9.69 5.06
N PHE A 112 0.72 -10.22 4.17
CA PHE A 112 0.77 -11.66 3.93
C PHE A 112 1.30 -12.43 5.14
N TYR A 113 2.27 -11.86 5.86
CA TYR A 113 2.76 -12.45 7.09
C TYR A 113 1.67 -12.55 8.15
N ILE A 114 0.86 -11.50 8.37
CA ILE A 114 -0.28 -11.53 9.29
C ILE A 114 -1.25 -12.65 8.91
N LEU A 115 -1.58 -12.77 7.62
CA LEU A 115 -2.41 -13.88 7.12
C LEU A 115 -1.80 -15.24 7.46
N SER A 116 -0.50 -15.42 7.23
CA SER A 116 0.20 -16.67 7.54
C SER A 116 0.12 -17.04 9.03
N GLN A 117 0.14 -16.05 9.92
CA GLN A 117 0.02 -16.26 11.37
C GLN A 117 -1.41 -16.62 11.77
N VAL A 118 -2.42 -16.01 11.16
CA VAL A 118 -3.84 -16.39 11.37
C VAL A 118 -4.11 -17.82 10.92
N LEU A 119 -3.46 -18.25 9.83
CA LEU A 119 -3.48 -19.63 9.34
C LEU A 119 -2.63 -20.60 10.19
N LYS A 120 -1.96 -20.12 11.24
CA LYS A 120 -1.09 -20.89 12.13
C LYS A 120 0.08 -21.58 11.42
N LEU A 121 0.59 -20.98 10.35
CA LEU A 121 1.79 -21.46 9.66
C LEU A 121 3.02 -21.19 10.52
N ASN A 122 4.08 -21.99 10.32
CA ASN A 122 5.37 -21.74 10.96
C ASN A 122 5.88 -20.34 10.54
N PRO A 123 6.30 -19.47 11.48
CA PRO A 123 6.80 -18.13 11.19
C PRO A 123 7.82 -18.06 10.05
N TRP A 124 8.73 -19.02 9.94
CA TRP A 124 9.75 -19.04 8.88
C TRP A 124 9.17 -19.32 7.48
N ILE A 125 8.18 -20.20 7.41
CA ILE A 125 7.42 -20.46 6.17
C ILE A 125 6.59 -19.22 5.82
N GLY A 126 6.02 -18.56 6.83
CA GLY A 126 5.33 -17.28 6.67
C GLY A 126 6.22 -16.19 6.09
N VAL A 127 7.48 -16.10 6.52
CA VAL A 127 8.48 -15.16 5.95
C VAL A 127 8.73 -15.47 4.48
N LEU A 128 9.00 -16.72 4.14
CA LEU A 128 9.22 -17.12 2.74
C LEU A 128 8.00 -16.83 1.86
N GLY A 129 6.81 -17.14 2.35
CA GLY A 129 5.55 -16.86 1.64
C GLY A 129 5.33 -15.35 1.43
N ALA A 130 5.58 -14.54 2.47
CA ALA A 130 5.44 -13.08 2.40
C ALA A 130 6.41 -12.46 1.39
N LEU A 131 7.67 -12.91 1.37
CA LEU A 131 8.66 -12.46 0.39
C LEU A 131 8.27 -12.89 -1.02
N SER A 132 7.83 -14.14 -1.20
CA SER A 132 7.40 -14.67 -2.50
C SER A 132 6.19 -13.90 -3.04
N TYR A 133 5.26 -13.53 -2.17
CA TYR A 133 4.09 -12.74 -2.53
C TYR A 133 4.46 -11.30 -2.91
N SER A 134 5.28 -10.64 -2.09
CA SER A 134 5.66 -9.24 -2.28
C SER A 134 6.54 -9.03 -3.51
N PHE A 135 7.55 -9.88 -3.69
CA PHE A 135 8.54 -9.79 -4.78
C PHE A 135 8.19 -10.64 -6.00
N ALA A 136 6.92 -11.04 -6.15
CA ALA A 136 6.44 -11.62 -7.39
C ALA A 136 6.69 -10.65 -8.56
N SER A 137 7.10 -11.19 -9.71
CA SER A 137 7.47 -10.40 -10.90
C SER A 137 6.42 -9.36 -11.30
N TYR A 138 5.14 -9.70 -11.14
CA TYR A 138 4.03 -8.79 -11.41
C TYR A 138 4.07 -7.50 -10.60
N ASN A 139 4.41 -7.57 -9.30
CA ASN A 139 4.42 -6.40 -8.42
C ASN A 139 5.51 -5.40 -8.81
N ALA A 140 6.65 -5.88 -9.31
CA ALA A 140 7.69 -5.04 -9.87
C ALA A 140 7.21 -4.33 -11.14
N ILE A 141 6.55 -5.04 -12.05
CA ILE A 141 6.04 -4.50 -13.32
C ILE A 141 5.03 -3.37 -13.07
N ILE A 142 4.03 -3.60 -12.22
CA ILE A 142 3.00 -2.60 -11.93
C ILE A 142 3.57 -1.36 -11.21
N THR A 143 4.63 -1.55 -10.43
CA THR A 143 5.36 -0.46 -9.77
C THR A 143 6.05 0.43 -10.80
N VAL A 144 6.66 -0.14 -11.85
CA VAL A 144 7.33 0.63 -12.89
C VAL A 144 6.35 1.47 -13.72
N VAL A 145 5.18 0.90 -14.05
CA VAL A 145 4.17 1.61 -14.86
C VAL A 145 3.45 2.71 -14.06
N GLY A 146 3.32 2.53 -12.74
CA GLY A 146 2.71 3.52 -11.85
C GLY A 146 1.34 3.16 -11.30
N HIS A 147 0.95 1.89 -11.33
CA HIS A 147 -0.30 1.40 -10.72
C HIS A 147 -0.19 1.29 -9.18
N VAL A 148 0.18 2.39 -8.52
CA VAL A 148 0.47 2.48 -7.08
C VAL A 148 -0.75 2.07 -6.25
N THR A 149 -1.94 2.57 -6.58
CA THR A 149 -3.19 2.27 -5.86
C THR A 149 -3.61 0.81 -6.01
N LYS A 150 -3.37 0.21 -7.18
CA LYS A 150 -3.61 -1.21 -7.43
C LYS A 150 -2.69 -2.08 -6.57
N PHE A 151 -1.39 -1.75 -6.55
CA PHE A 151 -0.44 -2.48 -5.73
C PHE A 151 -0.74 -2.32 -4.24
N ALA A 152 -1.10 -1.11 -3.78
CA ALA A 152 -1.53 -0.90 -2.39
C ALA A 152 -2.74 -1.77 -2.02
N THR A 153 -3.75 -1.84 -2.91
CA THR A 153 -4.94 -2.69 -2.70
C THR A 153 -4.56 -4.16 -2.58
N MET A 154 -3.69 -4.66 -3.46
CA MET A 154 -3.16 -6.02 -3.38
C MET A 154 -2.39 -6.22 -2.06
N GLY A 155 -1.56 -5.25 -1.68
CA GLY A 155 -0.82 -5.26 -0.41
C GLY A 155 -1.74 -5.37 0.80
N TYR A 156 -2.93 -4.78 0.81
CA TYR A 156 -3.89 -4.92 1.91
C TYR A 156 -4.75 -6.19 1.86
N ALA A 157 -4.93 -6.81 0.69
CA ALA A 157 -5.84 -7.93 0.52
C ALA A 157 -5.57 -9.11 1.48
N PRO A 158 -4.32 -9.55 1.73
CA PRO A 158 -4.05 -10.61 2.69
C PRO A 158 -4.46 -10.26 4.12
N MET A 159 -4.29 -8.99 4.53
CA MET A 159 -4.67 -8.53 5.87
C MET A 159 -6.20 -8.51 6.04
N VAL A 160 -6.93 -8.11 5.01
CA VAL A 160 -8.40 -8.18 4.99
C VAL A 160 -8.88 -9.62 5.10
N LEU A 161 -8.28 -10.54 4.33
CA LEU A 161 -8.58 -11.97 4.42
C LEU A 161 -8.29 -12.53 5.83
N ALA A 162 -7.18 -12.12 6.44
CA ALA A 162 -6.84 -12.50 7.80
C ALA A 162 -7.93 -12.06 8.80
N GLY A 163 -8.43 -10.83 8.66
CA GLY A 163 -9.53 -10.30 9.47
C GLY A 163 -10.83 -11.09 9.27
N ILE A 164 -11.21 -11.40 8.03
CA ILE A 164 -12.39 -12.21 7.72
C ILE A 164 -12.29 -13.59 8.39
N ILE A 165 -11.13 -14.24 8.30
CA ILE A 165 -10.92 -15.57 8.92
C ILE A 165 -11.06 -15.49 10.45
N LEU A 166 -10.51 -14.46 11.09
CA LEU A 166 -10.64 -14.27 12.54
C LEU A 166 -12.10 -14.08 12.97
N LEU A 167 -12.86 -13.28 12.22
CA LEU A 167 -14.30 -13.09 12.45
C LEU A 167 -15.08 -14.39 12.29
N MET A 168 -14.80 -15.17 11.23
CA MET A 168 -15.43 -16.48 11.03
C MET A 168 -15.10 -17.46 12.15
N GLN A 169 -13.91 -17.39 12.72
CA GLN A 169 -13.50 -18.20 13.87
C GLN A 169 -14.00 -17.67 15.22
N ARG A 170 -14.75 -16.55 15.24
CA ARG A 170 -15.21 -15.85 16.45
C ARG A 170 -14.07 -15.52 17.43
N LYS A 171 -12.90 -15.16 16.89
CA LYS A 171 -11.73 -14.70 17.66
C LYS A 171 -11.53 -13.21 17.43
N TYR A 172 -12.24 -12.41 18.21
CA TYR A 172 -12.13 -10.95 18.27
C TYR A 172 -11.62 -10.52 19.64
#